data_AF-A0A158E5B4-F1
#
_entry.id   AF-A0A158E5B4-F1
#
_cell.length_a   1.000
_cell.length_b   1.000
_cell.length_c   1.000
_cell.angle_alpha   90.00
_cell.angle_beta   90.00
_cell.angle_gamma   90.00
#
_symmetry.space_group_name_H-M   'P 1'
#
loop_
_entity.id
_entity.type
_entity.pdbx_description
1 polymer ?
#
loop_
_entity_poly.entity_id
_entity_poly.type
_entity_poly.pdbx_seq_one_letter_code
_entity_poly.pdbx_strand_id
1 'polypeptide(L)' 'METEETSIERVQKLVEQAEVLRMQSVAIPLRDLQIVMQICETVIAQQNSSATE' A
#
# COMPACT_ATOMS: atom_id res chain seq x y z
N MET A 1 -32.56 22.78 -14.75
CA MET A 1 -32.30 22.05 -13.49
C MET A 1 -31.44 20.86 -13.89
N GLU A 2 -30.15 21.09 -14.14
CA GLU A 2 -29.22 20.11 -14.77
C GLU A 2 -27.90 19.96 -13.99
N THR A 3 -27.78 20.62 -12.83
CA THR A 3 -26.53 20.74 -12.07
C THR A 3 -26.42 19.77 -10.89
N GLU A 4 -27.52 19.11 -10.51
CA GLU A 4 -27.57 18.20 -9.36
C GLU A 4 -27.23 16.75 -9.75
N GLU A 5 -27.72 16.30 -10.90
CA GLU A 5 -27.46 14.96 -11.44
C GLU A 5 -25.95 14.75 -11.71
N THR A 6 -25.29 15.78 -12.24
CA THR A 6 -23.84 15.82 -12.46
C THR A 6 -23.02 15.85 -11.16
N SER A 7 -23.61 16.28 -10.05
CA SER A 7 -22.92 16.35 -8.75
C SER A 7 -22.88 14.97 -8.09
N ILE A 8 -23.97 14.18 -8.18
CA ILE A 8 -24.05 12.83 -7.61
C ILE A 8 -23.14 11.87 -8.37
N GLU A 9 -23.20 11.88 -9.71
CA GLU A 9 -22.33 11.05 -10.55
C GLU A 9 -20.84 11.31 -10.29
N ARG A 10 -20.48 12.58 -10.06
CA ARG A 10 -19.10 12.97 -9.74
C ARG A 10 -18.65 12.41 -8.40
N VAL A 11 -19.51 12.42 -7.39
CA VAL A 11 -19.21 11.83 -6.07
C VAL A 11 -19.09 10.32 -6.17
N GLN A 12 -19.98 9.65 -6.91
CA GLN A 12 -19.91 8.20 -7.13
C GLN A 12 -18.59 7.80 -7.79
N LYS A 13 -18.17 8.53 -8.82
CA LYS A 13 -16.88 8.30 -9.50
C LYS A 13 -15.67 8.47 -8.56
N LEU A 14 -15.71 9.46 -7.66
CA LEU A 14 -14.65 9.66 -6.67
C LEU A 14 -14.59 8.52 -5.64
N VAL A 15 -15.75 7.99 -5.22
CA VAL A 15 -15.84 6.86 -4.30
C VAL A 15 -15.25 5.59 -4.95
N GLU A 16 -15.62 5.29 -6.20
CA GLU A 16 -15.05 4.17 -6.95
C GLU A 16 -13.52 4.29 -7.10
N GLN A 17 -13.02 5.49 -7.42
CA GLN A 17 -11.59 5.74 -7.53
C GLN A 17 -10.85 5.53 -6.20
N ALA A 18 -11.43 6.00 -5.08
CA ALA A 18 -10.85 5.80 -3.75
C ALA A 18 -10.83 4.32 -3.34
N GLU A 19 -11.87 3.56 -3.68
CA GLU A 19 -11.94 2.13 -3.41
C GLU A 19 -10.94 1.32 -4.24
N VAL A 20 -10.77 1.65 -5.52
CA VAL A 20 -9.73 1.06 -6.37
C VAL A 20 -8.33 1.34 -5.80
N LEU A 21 -8.04 2.56 -5.35
CA LEU A 21 -6.76 2.89 -4.71
C LEU A 21 -6.52 2.11 -3.41
N ARG A 22 -7.59 1.93 -2.61
CA ARG A 22 -7.58 1.10 -1.40
C ARG A 22 -7.33 -0.37 -1.71
N MET A 23 -7.88 -0.90 -2.81
CA MET A 23 -7.67 -2.29 -3.23
C MET A 23 -6.32 -2.52 -3.94
N GLN A 24 -5.82 -1.53 -4.69
CA GLN A 24 -4.49 -1.57 -5.33
C GLN A 24 -3.38 -1.55 -4.29
N SER A 25 -3.61 -0.87 -3.17
CA SER A 25 -2.83 -1.05 -1.95
C SER A 25 -3.34 -2.30 -1.24
N VAL A 26 -3.04 -3.48 -1.80
CA VAL A 26 -3.32 -4.77 -1.13
C VAL A 26 -2.93 -4.61 0.32
N ALA A 27 -3.90 -4.70 1.23
CA ALA A 27 -3.68 -4.46 2.64
C ALA A 27 -2.75 -5.57 3.16
N ILE A 28 -1.44 -5.35 3.06
CA ILE A 28 -0.45 -6.21 3.68
C ILE A 28 -0.66 -6.02 5.19
N PRO A 29 -1.03 -7.08 5.93
CA PRO A 29 -1.15 -6.99 7.37
C PRO A 29 0.15 -6.42 7.94
N LEU A 30 0.07 -5.44 8.85
CA LEU A 30 1.24 -4.78 9.43
C LEU A 30 2.28 -5.77 9.98
N ARG A 31 1.79 -6.90 10.52
CA ARG A 31 2.62 -8.00 11.02
C ARG A 31 3.48 -8.64 9.91
N ASP A 32 2.92 -8.83 8.72
CA ASP A 32 3.62 -9.43 7.61
C ASP A 32 4.70 -8.47 7.09
N LEU A 33 4.41 -7.17 7.06
CA LEU A 33 5.41 -6.14 6.74
C LEU A 33 6.57 -6.13 7.75
N GLN A 34 6.27 -6.22 9.05
CA GLN A 34 7.29 -6.30 10.10
C GLN A 34 8.18 -7.54 9.95
N ILE A 35 7.60 -8.69 9.61
CA ILE A 35 8.35 -9.92 9.36
C ILE A 35 9.30 -9.74 8.17
N VAL A 36 8.81 -9.15 7.06
CA VAL A 36 9.65 -8.87 5.89
C VAL A 36 10.82 -7.95 6.26
N MET A 37 10.57 -6.90 7.05
CA MET A 37 11.63 -5.99 7.51
C MET A 37 12.70 -6.72 8.33
N GLN A 38 12.33 -7.56 9.30
CA GLN A 38 13.27 -8.32 10.12
C GLN A 38 14.14 -9.27 9.30
N ILE A 39 13.55 -9.92 8.28
CA ILE A 39 14.30 -10.78 7.36
C ILE A 39 15.33 -9.95 6.59
N CYS A 40 14.93 -8.81 6.03
CA CYS A 40 15.85 -7.93 5.29
C CYS A 40 17.00 -7.44 6.18
N GLU A 41 16.71 -6.99 7.40
CA GLU A 41 17.74 -6.56 8.37
C GLU A 41 18.73 -7.68 8.68
N THR A 42 18.24 -8.91 8.87
CA THR A 42 19.08 -10.08 9.14
C THR A 42 19.99 -10.39 7.96
N VAL A 43 19.46 -10.37 6.73
CA VAL A 43 20.24 -10.63 5.52
C VAL A 43 21.31 -9.56 5.30
N ILE A 44 20.98 -8.29 5.54
CA ILE A 44 21.94 -7.18 5.45
C ILE A 44 23.05 -7.35 6.50
N ALA A 45 22.70 -7.68 7.74
CA ALA A 45 23.68 -7.90 8.80
C ALA A 45 24.63 -9.07 8.48
N GLN A 46 24.10 -10.16 7.91
CA GLN A 46 24.89 -11.30 7.44
C GLN A 46 25.85 -10.90 6.30
N GLN A 47 25.36 -10.17 5.29
CA GLN A 47 26.20 -9.70 4.18
C GLN A 47 27.34 -8.81 4.66
N ASN A 48 27.06 -7.87 5.56
CA ASN A 48 28.07 -6.96 6.11
C ASN A 48 29.11 -7.70 6.95
N SER A 49 28.70 -8.74 7.67
CA SER A 49 29.62 -9.59 8.45
C SER A 49 30.52 -10.43 7.52
N SER A 50 29.99 -10.92 6.39
CA SER A 50 30.78 -11.68 5.40
C SER A 50 31.70 -10.82 4.53
N ALA A 51 31.45 -9.51 4.45
CA ALA A 51 32.27 -8.58 3.66
C ALA A 51 33.44 -7.97 4.45
N THR A 52 33.52 -8.27 5.77
CA THR A 52 34.57 -7.78 6.67
C THR A 52 35.61 -8.85 7.04
N GLU A 53 35.53 -10.04 6.43
CA GLU A 53 36.58 -11.07 6.38
C GLU A 53 37.38 -10.98 5.07
#